data_AF-A0A1H6XL70-F1
#
_entry.id   AF-A0A1H6XL70-F1
#
_cell.length_a   1.000
_cell.length_b   1.000
_cell.length_c   1.000
_cell.angle_alpha   90.00
_cell.angle_beta   90.00
_cell.angle_gamma   90.00
#
_symmetry.space_group_name_H-M   'P 1'
#
loop_
_entity.id
_entity.type
_entity.pdbx_description
1 polymer ?
#
loop_
_entity_poly.entity_id
_entity_poly.type
_entity_poly.pdbx_seq_one_letter_code
_entity_poly.pdbx_strand_id
1 'polypeptide(L)'
;MKTRSLSSLALLLAALANTAIAGNAIEGTYAMTMEAMGVQVRSATVELTPQYIREGDNTTAISTWEHSGDYVTARDKHGAALLHARIEDGGDRLIQQIEGIGTATFTRID
;
A
#
# COMPACT_ATOMS: atom_id res chain seq x y z
N MET A 1 -38.64 -34.19 -10.14
CA MET A 1 -37.71 -33.10 -10.52
C MET A 1 -38.09 -31.84 -9.78
N LYS A 2 -37.22 -31.32 -8.91
CA LYS A 2 -37.18 -29.91 -8.46
C LYS A 2 -35.81 -29.69 -7.81
N THR A 3 -34.87 -29.24 -8.62
CA THR A 3 -33.54 -28.77 -8.21
C THR A 3 -33.70 -27.52 -7.35
N ARG A 4 -33.26 -27.57 -6.09
CA ARG A 4 -33.12 -26.39 -5.25
C ARG A 4 -31.79 -25.72 -5.62
N SER A 5 -31.87 -24.68 -6.42
CA SER A 5 -30.75 -23.77 -6.68
C SER A 5 -30.45 -22.98 -5.40
N LEU A 6 -29.31 -23.29 -4.77
CA LEU A 6 -28.72 -22.54 -3.67
C LEU A 6 -27.26 -22.24 -4.07
N SER A 7 -27.03 -21.30 -4.98
CA SER A 7 -25.64 -21.00 -5.40
C SER A 7 -25.36 -19.55 -5.81
N SER A 8 -26.24 -18.60 -5.49
CA SER A 8 -25.99 -17.20 -5.88
C SER A 8 -25.21 -16.40 -4.83
N LEU A 9 -25.31 -16.76 -3.55
CA LEU A 9 -24.72 -15.96 -2.45
C LEU A 9 -23.27 -16.35 -2.10
N ALA A 10 -22.81 -17.52 -2.54
CA ALA A 10 -21.45 -17.99 -2.28
C ALA A 10 -20.42 -17.42 -3.27
N LEU A 11 -20.86 -16.97 -4.46
CA LEU A 11 -19.96 -16.46 -5.50
C LEU A 11 -19.58 -14.98 -5.31
N LEU A 12 -20.33 -14.19 -4.54
CA LEU A 12 -19.96 -12.80 -4.25
C LEU A 12 -18.83 -12.67 -3.22
N LEU A 13 -18.58 -13.69 -2.40
CA LEU A 13 -17.55 -13.64 -1.36
C LEU A 13 -16.14 -13.96 -1.89
N ALA A 14 -16.03 -14.56 -3.08
CA ALA A 14 -14.75 -14.91 -3.69
C ALA A 14 -14.11 -13.75 -4.48
N ALA A 15 -14.88 -12.70 -4.81
CA ALA A 15 -14.34 -11.51 -5.48
C ALA A 15 -13.64 -10.54 -4.51
N LEU A 16 -13.85 -10.67 -3.19
CA LEU A 16 -13.13 -9.91 -2.16
C LEU A 16 -11.90 -10.63 -1.63
N ALA A 17 -11.61 -11.85 -2.09
CA ALA A 17 -10.51 -12.66 -1.59
C ALA A 17 -9.14 -12.32 -2.20
N ASN A 18 -9.10 -11.41 -3.19
CA ASN A 18 -7.86 -10.97 -3.83
C ASN A 18 -7.32 -9.62 -3.31
N THR A 19 -7.97 -8.99 -2.34
CA THR A 19 -7.38 -7.82 -1.67
C THR A 19 -6.59 -8.31 -0.47
N ALA A 20 -5.27 -8.41 -0.62
CA ALA A 20 -4.35 -8.51 0.50
C ALA A 20 -4.39 -7.21 1.33
N ILE A 21 -5.49 -7.03 2.07
CA ILE A 21 -5.63 -6.09 3.19
C ILE A 21 -6.02 -6.96 4.38
N ALA A 22 -5.14 -7.90 4.73
CA ALA A 22 -5.28 -8.68 5.96
C ALA A 22 -4.81 -7.81 7.14
N GLY A 23 -5.62 -6.81 7.50
CA GLY A 23 -5.29 -5.78 8.49
C GLY A 23 -5.10 -4.41 7.85
N ASN A 24 -5.10 -3.34 8.66
CA ASN A 24 -4.92 -1.96 8.20
C ASN A 24 -3.53 -1.68 7.59
N ALA A 25 -2.73 -2.69 7.26
CA ALA A 25 -1.37 -2.53 6.78
C ALA A 25 -1.33 -2.83 5.28
N ILE A 26 -0.44 -2.12 4.57
CA ILE A 26 -0.03 -2.48 3.21
C ILE A 26 1.29 -3.21 3.30
N GLU A 27 1.35 -4.35 2.61
CA GLU A 27 2.53 -5.21 2.55
C GLU A 27 2.99 -5.37 1.10
N GLY A 28 4.26 -5.74 0.93
CA GLY A 28 4.84 -6.09 -0.37
C GLY A 28 6.12 -5.32 -0.68
N THR A 29 6.71 -5.67 -1.82
CA THR A 29 7.93 -5.07 -2.33
C THR A 29 7.58 -4.17 -3.50
N TYR A 30 8.07 -2.92 -3.46
CA TYR A 30 7.71 -1.88 -4.42
C TYR A 30 8.95 -1.28 -5.09
N ALA A 31 8.89 -1.09 -6.39
CA ALA A 31 9.75 -0.14 -7.08
C ALA A 31 9.19 1.28 -6.86
N MET A 32 9.91 2.09 -6.10
CA MET A 32 9.60 3.50 -5.86
C MET A 32 10.32 4.37 -6.89
N THR A 33 9.58 5.27 -7.53
CA THR A 33 10.10 6.35 -8.37
C THR A 33 9.66 7.68 -7.79
N MET A 34 10.61 8.62 -7.63
CA MET A 34 10.33 10.00 -7.22
C MET A 34 10.45 10.92 -8.42
N GLU A 35 9.42 11.74 -8.64
CA GLU A 35 9.42 12.79 -9.64
C GLU A 35 9.29 14.15 -8.96
N ALA A 36 10.16 15.09 -9.34
CA ALA A 36 10.10 16.48 -8.94
C ALA A 36 10.10 17.35 -10.20
N MET A 37 9.15 18.28 -10.30
CA MET A 37 9.02 19.18 -11.48
C MET A 37 8.98 18.44 -12.84
N GLY A 38 8.38 17.24 -12.87
CA GLY A 38 8.25 16.43 -14.09
C GLY A 38 9.52 15.67 -14.49
N VAL A 39 10.54 15.63 -13.63
CA VAL A 39 11.78 14.88 -13.85
C VAL A 39 11.92 13.81 -12.78
N GLN A 40 12.25 12.58 -13.19
CA GLN A 40 12.62 11.52 -12.25
C GLN A 40 13.92 11.88 -11.53
N VAL A 41 13.87 12.01 -10.21
CA VAL A 41 15.01 12.41 -9.38
C VAL A 41 15.60 11.27 -8.57
N ARG A 42 14.85 10.19 -8.34
CA ARG A 42 15.28 9.04 -7.54
C ARG A 42 14.48 7.80 -7.88
N SER A 43 15.11 6.64 -7.77
CA SER A 43 14.43 5.34 -7.76
C SER A 43 15.02 4.45 -6.67
N ALA A 44 14.20 3.61 -6.05
CA ALA A 44 14.63 2.66 -5.03
C ALA A 44 13.68 1.47 -4.95
N THR A 45 14.15 0.37 -4.35
CA THR A 45 13.27 -0.73 -3.94
C THR A 45 12.90 -0.54 -2.47
N VAL A 46 11.60 -0.57 -2.18
CA VAL A 46 11.04 -0.37 -0.85
C VAL A 46 10.21 -1.59 -0.46
N GLU A 47 10.53 -2.19 0.68
CA GLU A 47 9.74 -3.27 1.28
C GLU A 47 8.86 -2.69 2.39
N LEU A 48 7.56 -2.94 2.29
CA LEU A 48 6.57 -2.56 3.28
C LEU A 48 6.06 -3.81 4.00
N THR A 49 6.04 -3.75 5.33
CA THR A 49 5.51 -4.80 6.20
C THR A 49 4.66 -4.16 7.30
N PRO A 50 3.92 -4.94 8.10
CA PRO A 50 3.19 -4.39 9.23
C PRO A 50 4.10 -3.76 10.30
N GLN A 51 5.38 -4.17 10.36
CA GLN A 51 6.31 -3.79 11.43
C GLN A 51 7.41 -2.81 11.00
N TYR A 52 7.69 -2.68 9.71
CA TYR A 52 8.74 -1.78 9.21
C TYR A 52 8.56 -1.36 7.75
N ILE A 53 9.22 -0.25 7.41
CA ILE A 53 9.56 0.15 6.03
C ILE A 53 11.06 -0.07 5.85
N ARG A 54 11.46 -0.75 4.78
CA ARG A 54 12.87 -0.92 4.42
C ARG A 54 13.15 -0.34 3.04
N GLU A 55 14.17 0.49 2.95
CA GLU A 55 14.70 1.02 1.70
C GLU A 55 16.20 0.75 1.64
N GLY A 56 16.63 -0.19 0.79
CA GLY A 56 18.01 -0.70 0.83
C GLY A 56 18.37 -1.26 2.22
N ASP A 57 19.49 -0.81 2.78
CA ASP A 57 19.93 -1.22 4.12
C ASP A 57 19.25 -0.42 5.26
N ASN A 58 18.48 0.63 4.93
CA ASN A 58 17.80 1.44 5.92
C ASN A 58 16.45 0.84 6.29
N THR A 59 16.28 0.46 7.56
CA THR A 59 15.03 -0.10 8.08
C THR A 59 14.45 0.82 9.16
N THR A 60 13.20 1.23 9.00
CA THR A 60 12.47 2.08 9.95
C THR A 60 11.28 1.31 10.52
N ALA A 61 11.21 1.21 11.84
CA ALA A 61 10.11 0.51 12.51
C ALA A 61 8.80 1.30 12.43
N ILE A 62 7.71 0.57 12.17
CA ILE A 62 6.34 1.08 12.18
C ILE A 62 5.71 0.70 13.52
N SER A 63 5.08 1.68 14.15
CA SER A 63 4.28 1.46 15.36
C SER A 63 2.81 1.22 15.04
N THR A 64 2.27 1.86 14.01
CA THR A 64 0.85 1.76 13.67
C THR A 64 0.62 2.04 12.19
N TRP A 65 -0.35 1.32 11.63
CA TRP A 65 -0.93 1.61 10.34
C TRP A 65 -2.36 2.13 10.48
N GLU A 66 -2.69 3.17 9.73
CA GLU A 66 -4.01 3.79 9.67
C GLU A 66 -4.55 3.74 8.24
N HIS A 67 -5.78 3.26 8.07
CA HIS A 67 -6.52 3.35 6.80
C HIS A 67 -7.62 4.41 6.93
N SER A 68 -7.69 5.31 5.96
CA SER A 68 -8.73 6.33 5.88
C SER A 68 -9.13 6.58 4.44
N GLY A 69 -10.32 6.12 4.05
CA GLY A 69 -10.76 6.13 2.65
C GLY A 69 -9.77 5.36 1.77
N ASP A 70 -9.30 6.00 0.71
CA ASP A 70 -8.33 5.44 -0.24
C ASP A 70 -6.87 5.65 0.20
N TYR A 71 -6.61 6.02 1.45
CA TYR A 71 -5.25 6.32 1.94
C TYR A 71 -4.82 5.36 3.03
N VAL A 72 -3.52 5.09 3.02
CA VAL A 72 -2.80 4.39 4.08
C VAL A 72 -1.74 5.31 4.69
N THR A 73 -1.60 5.26 6.02
CA THR A 73 -0.53 5.96 6.74
C THR A 73 0.20 5.02 7.68
N ALA A 74 1.51 4.88 7.50
CA ALA A 74 2.39 4.23 8.47
C ALA A 74 2.96 5.29 9.41
N ARG A 75 2.95 5.04 10.72
CA ARG A 75 3.49 5.95 11.74
C ARG A 75 4.55 5.31 12.61
N ASP A 76 5.50 6.12 13.06
CA ASP A 76 6.47 5.71 14.07
C ASP A 76 5.86 5.72 15.50
N LYS A 77 6.65 5.35 16.51
CA LYS A 77 6.23 5.31 17.92
C LYS A 77 5.87 6.69 18.52
N HIS A 78 6.22 7.77 17.83
CA HIS A 78 5.91 9.15 18.22
C HIS A 78 4.70 9.70 17.47
N GLY A 79 4.10 8.93 16.56
CA GLY A 79 2.96 9.32 15.73
C GLY A 79 3.36 10.09 14.46
N ALA A 80 4.65 10.24 14.17
CA ALA A 80 5.11 10.87 12.94
C ALA A 80 4.83 9.95 11.75
N ALA A 81 4.31 10.52 10.65
CA ALA A 81 4.04 9.76 9.44
C ALA A 81 5.35 9.40 8.73
N LEU A 82 5.58 8.11 8.52
CA LEU A 82 6.68 7.56 7.75
C LEU A 82 6.31 7.41 6.28
N LEU A 83 5.05 7.04 6.03
CA LEU A 83 4.43 6.92 4.72
C LEU A 83 3.01 7.47 4.83
N HIS A 84 2.59 8.29 3.88
CA HIS A 84 1.19 8.61 3.66
C HIS A 84 0.92 8.53 2.17
N ALA A 85 0.21 7.50 1.73
CA ALA A 85 0.02 7.22 0.31
C ALA A 85 -1.43 6.91 -0.01
N ARG A 86 -1.87 7.39 -1.16
CA ARG A 86 -3.10 6.93 -1.79
C ARG A 86 -2.87 5.53 -2.33
N ILE A 87 -3.82 4.64 -2.07
CA ILE A 87 -3.88 3.28 -2.58
C ILE A 87 -4.59 3.32 -3.94
N GLU A 88 -3.93 2.78 -4.96
CA GLU A 88 -4.49 2.55 -6.29
C GLU A 88 -4.36 1.06 -6.64
N ASP A 89 -5.19 0.59 -7.58
CA ASP A 89 -5.12 -0.77 -8.11
C ASP A 89 -5.09 -1.87 -7.02
N GLY A 90 -5.89 -1.70 -5.97
CA GLY A 90 -5.97 -2.67 -4.87
C GLY A 90 -4.72 -2.79 -4.00
N GLY A 91 -3.77 -1.85 -4.11
CA GLY A 91 -2.49 -1.87 -3.40
C GLY A 91 -1.30 -2.23 -4.28
N ASP A 92 -1.51 -2.49 -5.58
CA ASP A 92 -0.42 -2.69 -6.53
C ASP A 92 0.31 -1.38 -6.88
N ARG A 93 -0.36 -0.23 -6.64
CA ARG A 93 0.22 1.08 -6.82
C ARG A 93 -0.07 1.99 -5.64
N LEU A 94 0.94 2.68 -5.13
CA LEU A 94 0.80 3.69 -4.08
C LEU A 94 1.32 5.04 -4.56
N ILE A 95 0.60 6.12 -4.25
CA ILE A 95 0.98 7.49 -4.63
C ILE A 95 1.14 8.35 -3.39
N GLN A 96 2.34 8.82 -3.12
CA GLN A 96 2.63 9.75 -2.04
C GLN A 96 2.98 11.11 -2.61
N GLN A 97 2.20 12.11 -2.23
CA GLN A 97 2.52 13.52 -2.47
C GLN A 97 3.45 14.00 -1.36
N ILE A 98 4.58 14.59 -1.73
CA ILE A 98 5.54 15.19 -0.80
C ILE A 98 5.53 16.68 -1.04
N GLU A 99 4.94 17.40 -0.09
CA GLU A 99 4.74 18.84 -0.16
C GLU A 99 6.06 19.58 -0.45
N GLY A 100 6.04 20.43 -1.48
CA GLY A 100 7.20 21.21 -1.91
C GLY A 100 8.30 20.42 -2.62
N ILE A 101 8.17 19.10 -2.77
CA ILE A 101 9.18 18.25 -3.43
C ILE A 101 8.64 17.63 -4.71
N GLY A 102 7.53 16.88 -4.63
CA GLY A 102 7.03 16.14 -5.79
C GLY A 102 6.20 14.93 -5.41
N THR A 103 6.18 13.94 -6.30
CA THR A 103 5.39 12.71 -6.14
C THR A 103 6.29 11.49 -6.11
N ALA A 104 6.10 10.65 -5.09
CA ALA A 104 6.61 9.28 -5.09
C ALA A 104 5.51 8.32 -5.58
N THR A 105 5.83 7.51 -6.58
CA THR A 105 5.01 6.40 -7.05
C THR A 105 5.69 5.09 -6.67
N PHE A 106 4.95 4.22 -6.00
CA PHE A 106 5.39 2.87 -5.64
C PHE A 106 4.61 1.88 -6.49
N THR A 107 5.29 1.05 -7.27
CA THR A 107 4.68 -0.01 -8.07
C THR A 107 5.12 -1.35 -7.51
N ARG A 108 4.17 -2.22 -7.16
CA ARG A 108 4.48 -3.56 -6.62
C ARG A 108 5.24 -4.41 -7.64
N ILE A 109 6.20 -5.21 -7.17
CA ILE A 109 7.09 -6.02 -8.01
C ILE A 109 7.22 -7.48 -7.56
N ASP A 110 6.46 -7.91 -6.56
CA ASP A 110 6.37 -9.30 -6.08
C ASP A 110 5.00 -9.95 -6.31
#